data_AF-A0A0L0SJI4-F1
#
_entry.id   AF-A0A0L0SJI4-F1
#
_cell.length_a   1.000
_cell.length_b   1.000
_cell.length_c   1.000
_cell.angle_alpha   90.00
_cell.angle_beta   90.00
_cell.angle_gamma   90.00
#
_symmetry.space_group_name_H-M   'P 1'
#
loop_
_entity.id
_entity.type
_entity.pdbx_description
1 polymer ?
#
loop_
_entity_poly.entity_id
_entity_poly.type
_entity_poly.pdbx_seq_one_letter_code
_entity_poly.pdbx_strand_id
1 'polypeptide(L)'
;MSMMGHKVKVMPYSTFRLNLSVTSPYNADFDGDEMNMHVPQSLEAKAEIQQLCMVPLQIISPQSNKPVMGIVQDTLCGITKFTRRDTFMDKNMVMNLLMWVPNWDGNVPPPAIMKPKPLWTGKQILSLVIPKTTSRPISRRATRA
;
A
#
# COMPACT_ATOMS: atom_id res chain seq x y z
N MET A 1 12.92 0.67 14.37
CA MET A 1 12.13 -0.56 14.56
C MET A 1 12.79 -1.62 13.70
N SER A 2 13.74 -2.36 14.26
CA SER A 2 14.69 -3.17 13.46
C SER A 2 14.46 -4.67 13.54
N MET A 3 13.50 -5.13 14.36
CA MET A 3 13.04 -6.51 14.44
C MET A 3 11.51 -6.52 14.48
N MET A 4 10.87 -7.17 13.50
CA MET A 4 9.40 -7.26 13.39
C MET A 4 9.02 -8.64 12.86
N GLY A 5 7.83 -9.10 13.22
CA GLY A 5 7.26 -10.37 12.79
C GLY A 5 6.64 -10.29 11.39
N HIS A 6 6.94 -11.29 10.56
CA HIS A 6 6.40 -11.44 9.20
C HIS A 6 5.70 -12.80 9.02
N LYS A 7 4.74 -12.86 8.09
CA LYS A 7 4.18 -14.13 7.63
C LYS A 7 5.05 -14.69 6.51
N VAL A 8 5.47 -15.94 6.65
CA VAL A 8 6.30 -16.63 5.65
C VAL A 8 5.47 -16.92 4.39
N LYS A 9 6.04 -16.60 3.22
CA LYS A 9 5.56 -17.03 1.91
C LYS A 9 6.71 -17.66 1.15
N VAL A 10 6.63 -18.96 0.89
CA VAL A 10 7.65 -19.70 0.13
C VAL A 10 7.59 -19.28 -1.34
N MET A 11 8.75 -18.94 -1.90
CA MET A 11 8.89 -18.51 -3.28
C MET A 11 10.21 -19.04 -3.86
N PRO A 12 10.35 -19.15 -5.19
CA PRO A 12 11.62 -19.54 -5.80
C PRO A 12 12.73 -18.51 -5.56
N TYR A 13 13.96 -18.92 -5.91
CA TYR A 13 15.22 -18.17 -5.80
C TYR A 13 15.76 -18.01 -4.37
N SER A 14 17.01 -17.54 -4.24
CA SER A 14 17.79 -17.57 -2.99
C SER A 14 17.86 -16.22 -2.26
N THR A 15 16.81 -15.40 -2.34
CA THR A 15 16.78 -14.07 -1.71
C THR A 15 15.50 -13.86 -0.91
N PHE A 16 15.60 -13.11 0.20
CA PHE A 16 14.42 -12.66 0.92
C PHE A 16 13.67 -11.61 0.11
N ARG A 17 12.34 -11.66 0.19
CA ARG A 17 11.45 -10.67 -0.42
C ARG A 17 10.54 -10.08 0.64
N LEU A 18 10.50 -8.76 0.68
CA LEU A 18 9.68 -7.97 1.59
C LEU A 18 8.94 -6.86 0.81
N ASN A 19 7.91 -6.29 1.43
CA ASN A 19 7.18 -5.16 0.84
C ASN A 19 8.03 -3.88 0.90
N LEU A 20 8.02 -3.09 -0.17
CA LEU A 20 8.76 -1.82 -0.24
C LEU A 20 8.41 -0.84 0.89
N SER A 21 7.17 -0.84 1.40
CA SER A 21 6.75 0.07 2.47
C SER A 21 7.41 -0.25 3.83
N VAL A 22 7.99 -1.45 3.98
CA VAL A 22 8.69 -1.86 5.20
C VAL A 22 10.20 -1.62 5.12
N THR A 23 10.73 -1.10 4.00
CA THR A 23 12.17 -0.81 3.90
C THR A 23 12.59 0.35 4.80
N SER A 24 11.76 1.39 4.92
CA SER A 24 12.02 2.56 5.77
C SER A 24 12.34 2.23 7.24
N PRO A 25 11.55 1.41 7.97
CA PRO A 25 11.88 1.07 9.35
C PRO A 25 13.12 0.18 9.49
N TYR A 26 13.48 -0.61 8.46
CA TYR A 26 14.70 -1.41 8.43
C TYR A 26 15.93 -0.65 7.94
N ASN A 27 15.74 0.50 7.31
CA ASN A 27 16.78 1.25 6.61
C ASN A 27 17.54 0.39 5.59
N ALA A 28 16.80 -0.33 4.75
CA ALA A 28 17.32 -1.22 3.71
C ALA A 28 17.05 -0.65 2.31
N ASP A 29 17.95 -0.86 1.34
CA ASP A 29 17.88 -0.28 -0.02
C ASP A 29 18.21 -1.23 -1.20
N PHE A 30 18.35 -2.54 -0.94
CA PHE A 30 18.48 -3.62 -1.94
C PHE A 30 19.73 -3.52 -2.86
N ASP A 31 20.78 -2.82 -2.46
CA ASP A 31 22.05 -2.74 -3.20
C ASP A 31 23.04 -3.88 -2.87
N GLY A 32 22.65 -4.78 -1.96
CA GLY A 32 23.48 -5.86 -1.44
C GLY A 32 23.19 -6.23 0.02
N ASP A 33 22.25 -5.55 0.67
CA ASP A 33 21.84 -5.80 2.05
C ASP A 33 21.53 -7.27 2.37
N GLU A 34 22.05 -7.72 3.52
CA GLU A 34 21.71 -9.00 4.13
C GLU A 34 20.82 -8.80 5.36
N MET A 35 19.85 -9.70 5.55
CA MET A 35 18.96 -9.67 6.71
C MET A 35 18.89 -11.03 7.39
N ASN A 36 18.86 -11.03 8.72
CA ASN A 36 18.73 -12.25 9.51
C ASN A 36 17.26 -12.64 9.69
N MET A 37 17.00 -13.95 9.76
CA MET A 37 15.68 -14.51 10.06
C MET A 37 15.79 -15.47 11.25
N HIS A 38 14.93 -15.25 12.25
CA HIS A 38 14.82 -16.12 13.42
C HIS A 38 13.45 -16.79 13.44
N VAL A 39 13.42 -18.11 13.59
CA VAL A 39 12.17 -18.89 13.58
C VAL A 39 11.79 -19.27 15.02
N PRO A 40 10.67 -18.76 15.58
CA PRO A 40 10.22 -19.15 16.91
C PRO A 40 9.84 -20.64 16.94
N GLN A 41 10.34 -21.37 17.94
CA GLN A 41 10.11 -22.81 18.08
C GLN A 41 8.88 -23.13 18.95
N SER A 42 8.64 -22.36 20.02
CA SER A 42 7.49 -22.58 20.92
C SER A 42 6.24 -21.86 20.41
N LEU A 43 5.07 -22.42 20.75
CA LEU A 43 3.79 -21.80 20.44
C LEU A 43 3.60 -20.47 21.18
N GLU A 44 4.16 -20.36 22.40
CA GLU A 44 4.14 -19.13 23.19
C GLU A 44 4.94 -18.01 22.50
N ALA A 45 6.18 -18.28 22.08
CA ALA A 45 6.99 -17.29 21.36
C ALA A 45 6.37 -16.92 20.00
N LYS A 46 5.73 -17.89 19.33
CA LYS A 46 4.97 -17.62 18.11
C LYS A 46 3.79 -16.68 18.37
N ALA A 47 3.04 -16.92 19.44
CA ALA A 47 1.92 -16.05 19.83
C ALA A 47 2.40 -14.65 20.22
N GLU A 48 3.51 -14.55 20.96
CA GLU A 48 4.12 -13.28 21.35
C GLU A 48 4.50 -12.44 20.11
N ILE A 49 5.23 -13.04 19.16
CA ILE A 49 5.58 -12.35 17.91
C ILE A 49 4.33 -11.94 17.14
N GLN A 50 3.32 -12.83 17.09
CA GLN A 50 2.06 -12.56 16.39
C GLN A 50 1.24 -11.41 16.99
N GLN A 51 1.25 -11.26 18.32
CA GLN A 51 0.41 -10.29 19.02
C GLN A 51 1.14 -9.00 19.39
N LEU A 52 2.48 -8.99 19.44
CA LEU A 52 3.25 -7.81 19.86
C LEU A 52 4.12 -7.25 18.73
N CYS A 53 4.82 -8.12 17.99
CA CYS A 53 5.89 -7.70 17.10
C CYS A 53 5.51 -7.70 15.62
N MET A 54 4.30 -8.13 15.24
CA MET A 54 3.89 -8.19 13.83
C MET A 54 3.95 -6.83 13.15
N VAL A 55 4.42 -6.79 11.90
CA VAL A 55 4.54 -5.57 11.08
C VAL A 55 3.30 -4.66 11.12
N PRO A 56 2.05 -5.15 10.97
CA PRO A 56 0.86 -4.29 11.06
C PRO A 56 0.68 -3.56 12.40
N LEU A 57 1.17 -4.12 13.50
CA LEU A 57 1.10 -3.51 14.84
C LEU A 57 2.19 -2.45 15.04
N GLN A 58 3.21 -2.45 14.18
CA GLN A 58 4.39 -1.59 14.26
C GLN A 58 4.37 -0.46 13.22
N ILE A 59 3.23 -0.21 12.56
CA ILE A 59 3.09 0.87 11.56
C ILE A 59 3.33 2.24 12.19
N ILE A 60 2.83 2.47 13.41
CA ILE A 60 2.94 3.73 14.15
C ILE A 60 4.01 3.57 15.23
N SER A 61 5.03 4.42 15.21
CA SER A 61 6.07 4.40 16.25
C SER A 61 5.65 5.20 17.48
N PRO A 62 5.87 4.68 18.70
CA PRO A 62 5.73 5.46 19.93
C PRO A 62 6.84 6.52 20.08
N GLN A 63 7.97 6.42 19.36
CA GLN A 63 9.07 7.38 19.45
C GLN A 63 8.65 8.79 19.02
N SER A 64 7.83 8.88 17.98
CA SER A 64 7.41 10.16 17.40
C SER A 64 5.90 10.29 17.23
N ASN A 65 5.11 9.32 17.73
CA ASN A 65 3.65 9.24 17.56
C ASN A 65 3.20 9.43 16.10
N LYS A 66 3.99 8.87 15.17
CA LYS A 66 3.78 9.02 13.71
C LYS A 66 4.02 7.69 13.00
N PRO A 67 3.39 7.47 11.83
CA PRO A 67 3.68 6.31 10.99
C PRO A 67 5.14 6.31 10.54
N VAL A 68 5.80 5.15 10.62
CA VAL A 68 7.14 4.94 10.06
C VAL A 68 7.11 4.21 8.72
N MET A 69 5.98 3.57 8.41
CA MET A 69 5.73 2.88 7.14
C MET A 69 4.81 3.75 6.31
N GLY A 70 5.09 3.82 5.01
CA GLY A 70 4.31 4.61 4.07
C GLY A 70 4.58 4.19 2.64
N ILE A 71 3.86 4.82 1.72
CA ILE A 71 4.05 4.61 0.28
C ILE A 71 5.34 5.33 -0.15
N VAL A 72 6.27 4.58 -0.76
CA VAL A 72 7.60 5.05 -1.16
C VAL A 72 7.89 4.73 -2.63
N GLN A 73 8.99 5.32 -3.14
CA GLN A 73 9.54 5.05 -4.48
C GLN A 73 8.50 5.16 -5.61
N ASP A 74 8.43 4.18 -6.50
CA ASP A 74 7.60 4.19 -7.71
C ASP A 74 6.11 4.34 -7.40
N THR A 75 5.63 3.73 -6.31
CA THR A 75 4.23 3.86 -5.92
C THR A 75 3.91 5.31 -5.53
N LEU A 76 4.85 6.00 -4.88
CA LEU A 76 4.69 7.40 -4.51
C LEU A 76 4.74 8.32 -5.75
N CYS A 77 5.66 8.09 -6.69
CA CYS A 77 5.69 8.83 -7.95
C CYS A 77 4.42 8.56 -8.78
N GLY A 78 4.03 7.28 -8.86
CA GLY A 78 2.88 6.79 -9.59
C GLY A 78 1.58 7.40 -9.08
N ILE A 79 1.34 7.39 -7.76
CA ILE A 79 0.10 7.96 -7.19
C ILE A 79 0.00 9.47 -7.43
N THR A 80 1.11 10.21 -7.42
CA THR A 80 1.13 11.64 -7.74
C THR A 80 0.72 11.89 -9.18
N LYS A 81 1.22 11.12 -10.14
CA LYS A 81 0.82 11.24 -11.56
C LYS A 81 -0.62 10.73 -11.78
N PHE A 82 -1.00 9.66 -11.11
CA PHE A 82 -2.31 9.03 -11.22
C PHE A 82 -3.43 9.95 -10.73
N THR A 83 -3.18 10.71 -9.66
CA THR A 83 -4.20 11.56 -9.03
C THR A 83 -4.28 12.98 -9.58
N ARG A 84 -3.56 13.31 -10.67
CA ARG A 84 -3.70 14.61 -11.33
C ARG A 84 -5.07 14.75 -12.01
N ARG A 85 -5.50 15.99 -12.27
CA ARG A 85 -6.84 16.28 -12.83
C ARG A 85 -6.97 15.97 -14.32
N ASP A 86 -5.84 16.01 -15.02
CA ASP A 86 -5.66 15.69 -16.44
C ASP A 86 -5.57 14.18 -16.69
N THR A 87 -5.46 13.35 -15.65
CA THR A 87 -5.39 11.90 -15.77
C THR A 87 -6.78 11.28 -15.89
N PHE A 88 -7.16 10.93 -17.11
CA PHE A 88 -8.39 10.19 -17.44
C PHE A 88 -8.08 8.79 -17.93
N MET A 89 -8.97 7.84 -17.60
CA MET A 89 -8.84 6.44 -17.96
C MET A 89 -10.08 5.93 -18.68
N ASP A 90 -9.85 5.07 -19.66
CA ASP A 90 -10.87 4.35 -20.41
C ASP A 90 -11.46 3.19 -19.61
N LYS A 91 -12.69 2.79 -19.97
CA LYS A 91 -13.41 1.66 -19.34
C LYS A 91 -12.57 0.38 -19.25
N ASN A 92 -11.83 0.03 -20.31
CA ASN A 92 -11.01 -1.19 -20.35
C ASN A 92 -9.88 -1.14 -19.31
N MET A 93 -9.19 -0.01 -19.19
CA MET A 93 -8.14 0.19 -18.19
C MET A 93 -8.71 0.15 -16.79
N VAL A 94 -9.85 0.80 -16.55
CA VAL A 94 -10.54 0.80 -15.26
C VAL A 94 -10.93 -0.61 -14.84
N MET A 95 -11.51 -1.41 -15.74
CA MET A 95 -11.87 -2.80 -15.45
C MET A 95 -10.67 -3.64 -15.02
N ASN A 96 -9.53 -3.49 -15.70
CA ASN A 96 -8.30 -4.17 -15.32
C ASN A 96 -7.79 -3.71 -13.94
N LEU A 97 -7.87 -2.41 -13.64
CA LEU A 97 -7.45 -1.87 -12.35
C LEU A 97 -8.36 -2.32 -11.20
N LEU A 98 -9.66 -2.46 -11.42
CA LEU A 98 -10.62 -2.91 -10.41
C LEU A 98 -10.33 -4.34 -9.93
N MET A 99 -9.76 -5.20 -10.78
CA MET A 99 -9.34 -6.55 -10.39
C MET A 99 -8.24 -6.57 -9.32
N TRP A 100 -7.47 -5.49 -9.19
CA TRP A 100 -6.42 -5.35 -8.17
C TRP A 100 -6.94 -4.75 -6.86
N VAL A 101 -8.19 -4.26 -6.82
CA VAL A 101 -8.77 -3.68 -5.60
C VAL A 101 -9.20 -4.82 -4.67
N PRO A 102 -8.59 -4.95 -3.47
CA PRO A 102 -8.98 -5.99 -2.54
C PRO A 102 -10.40 -5.73 -2.03
N ASN A 103 -11.23 -6.78 -1.96
CA ASN A 103 -12.62 -6.73 -1.50
C ASN A 103 -13.53 -5.80 -2.35
N TRP A 104 -13.26 -5.68 -3.64
CA TRP A 104 -14.17 -4.99 -4.56
C TRP A 104 -15.55 -5.66 -4.58
N ASP A 105 -16.61 -4.86 -4.57
CA ASP A 105 -18.01 -5.27 -4.47
C ASP A 105 -18.62 -5.70 -5.82
N GLY A 106 -17.82 -5.74 -6.90
CA GLY A 106 -18.28 -6.05 -8.25
C GLY A 106 -18.96 -4.88 -8.96
N ASN A 107 -19.14 -3.74 -8.29
CA ASN A 107 -19.80 -2.58 -8.86
C ASN A 107 -18.78 -1.63 -9.49
N VAL A 108 -18.90 -1.42 -10.80
CA VAL A 108 -18.10 -0.41 -11.49
C VAL A 108 -18.69 0.97 -11.18
N PRO A 109 -17.90 1.93 -10.65
CA PRO A 109 -18.44 3.23 -10.32
C PRO A 109 -18.84 3.99 -11.61
N PRO A 110 -19.81 4.92 -11.54
CA PRO A 110 -20.23 5.70 -12.72
C PRO A 110 -19.09 6.59 -13.22
N PRO A 111 -18.88 6.76 -14.53
CA PRO A 111 -17.79 7.59 -15.04
C PRO A 111 -17.95 9.05 -14.64
N ALA A 112 -16.83 9.75 -14.44
CA ALA A 112 -16.82 11.18 -14.13
C ALA A 112 -17.27 12.04 -15.33
N ILE A 113 -16.97 11.58 -16.55
CA ILE A 113 -17.43 12.19 -17.81
C ILE A 113 -18.20 11.12 -18.57
N MET A 114 -19.46 11.39 -18.95
CA MET A 114 -20.30 10.41 -19.65
C MET A 114 -20.26 10.54 -21.18
N LYS A 115 -20.15 11.77 -21.69
CA LYS A 115 -20.11 12.08 -23.13
C LYS A 115 -18.87 12.93 -23.46
N PRO A 116 -18.26 12.80 -24.65
CA PRO A 116 -18.61 11.88 -25.75
C PRO A 116 -18.21 10.42 -25.50
N LYS A 117 -17.27 10.18 -24.58
CA LYS A 117 -16.81 8.85 -24.16
C LYS A 117 -16.85 8.76 -22.63
N PRO A 118 -17.23 7.60 -22.06
CA PRO A 118 -17.15 7.39 -20.62
C PRO A 118 -15.70 7.38 -20.13
N LEU A 119 -15.34 8.32 -19.26
CA LEU A 119 -14.00 8.46 -18.68
C LEU A 119 -14.05 8.53 -17.16
N TRP A 120 -13.08 7.88 -16.52
CA TRP A 120 -12.88 7.88 -15.07
C TRP A 120 -11.62 8.67 -14.70
N THR A 121 -11.63 9.25 -13.51
CA THR A 121 -10.45 9.94 -12.98
C THR A 121 -9.64 9.03 -12.06
N GLY A 122 -8.33 9.25 -11.97
CA GLY A 122 -7.50 8.49 -11.03
C GLY A 122 -7.93 8.64 -9.57
N LYS A 123 -8.39 9.82 -9.17
CA LYS A 123 -8.93 10.05 -7.82
C LYS A 123 -10.12 9.16 -7.51
N GLN A 124 -11.00 8.96 -8.48
CA GLN A 124 -12.19 8.13 -8.30
C GLN A 124 -11.82 6.66 -8.07
N ILE A 125 -10.87 6.14 -8.85
CA ILE A 125 -10.41 4.76 -8.70
C ILE A 125 -9.63 4.59 -7.40
N LEU A 126 -8.78 5.56 -7.04
CA LEU A 126 -8.04 5.54 -5.78
C LEU A 126 -8.98 5.55 -4.56
N SER A 127 -10.09 6.28 -4.61
CA SER A 127 -11.08 6.31 -3.52
C SER A 127 -11.69 4.94 -3.21
N LEU A 128 -11.69 3.99 -4.16
CA LEU A 128 -12.18 2.63 -3.91
C LEU A 128 -11.23 1.81 -3.02
N VAL A 129 -9.94 2.16 -3.01
CA VAL A 129 -8.92 1.51 -2.18
C VAL A 129 -8.94 2.07 -0.75
N ILE A 130 -9.42 3.30 -0.57
CA ILE A 130 -9.48 3.96 0.75
C ILE A 130 -10.72 3.47 1.51
N PRO A 131 -10.58 3.03 2.78
CA PRO A 131 -11.73 2.62 3.60
C PRO A 131 -12.78 3.72 3.76
N LYS A 132 -14.06 3.35 3.64
CA LYS A 132 -15.23 4.25 3.73
C LYS A 132 -15.34 5.01 5.06
N THR A 133 -14.66 4.54 6.10
CA THR A 133 -14.64 5.15 7.45
C THR A 133 -13.80 6.42 7.53
N THR A 134 -13.01 6.74 6.49
CA THR A 134 -12.14 7.92 6.50
C THR A 134 -12.90 9.17 6.07
N SER A 135 -13.15 10.10 7.00
CA SER A 135 -13.89 11.35 6.76
C SER A 135 -13.07 12.45 6.07
N ARG A 136 -11.75 12.25 5.86
CA ARG A 136 -10.93 13.22 5.14
C ARG A 136 -11.24 13.16 3.65
N PRO A 137 -11.89 14.18 3.07
CA PRO A 137 -12.02 14.23 1.62
C PRO A 137 -10.62 14.30 1.01
N ILE A 138 -10.38 13.55 -0.08
CA ILE A 138 -9.18 13.73 -0.90
C ILE A 138 -9.19 15.18 -1.38
N SER A 139 -8.46 16.03 -0.66
CA SER A 139 -8.69 17.47 -0.76
C SER A 139 -8.41 17.96 -2.19
N ARG A 140 -9.25 18.88 -2.68
CA ARG A 140 -8.99 19.60 -3.94
C ARG A 140 -7.72 20.47 -3.87
N ARG A 141 -7.04 20.57 -2.72
CA ARG A 141 -5.89 21.48 -2.48
C ARG A 141 -4.55 20.98 -3.03
N ALA A 142 -4.39 19.71 -3.39
CA ALA A 142 -3.16 19.21 -4.04
C ALA A 142 -3.06 19.61 -5.53
N THR A 143 -3.51 20.83 -5.89
CA THR A 143 -3.51 21.37 -7.27
C THR A 143 -3.01 22.81 -7.35
N ARG A 144 -2.16 23.21 -6.39
CA ARG A 144 -1.33 24.42 -6.52
C ARG A 144 0.13 23.99 -6.56
N ALA A 145 0.55 23.55 -7.74
CA ALA A 145 1.92 23.60 -8.24
C ALA A 145 1.81 23.46 -9.76
#